data_AF-A0A9N9QSZ2-F1
#
_entry.id   AF-A0A9N9QSZ2-F1
#
_cell.length_a   1.000
_cell.length_b   1.000
_cell.length_c   1.000
_cell.angle_alpha   90.00
_cell.angle_beta   90.00
_cell.angle_gamma   90.00
#
_symmetry.space_group_name_H-M   'P 1'
#
loop_
_entity.id
_entity.type
_entity.pdbx_description
1 polymer ?
#
loop_
_entity_poly.entity_id
_entity_poly.type
_entity_poly.pdbx_seq_one_letter_code
_entity_poly.pdbx_strand_id
1 'polypeptide(L)'
;MHLKVLEVRKDPAPVNDHDVPVLVASVGLPRPGRVRRQRQTPPEGTQQQNQEHLDVEDEEPFEVDLNADWDLTTRQLLPYINGYNHISKIAADTNVEKTLVKSCIQNLVYYGVVTLIPVLKFSNMYRATPNLSRLFSDNELQKSCLTFITKGSDAKDKPTLSDVLEILCSLQQGTTLRDVCERYSNFSVPTFDIRRLIVFAQLHGLIKCLKRYPVYIRHPPRPNGFSNRVDSMLGIRRLFTGKNCTDEICCMARIDLPTLDQIIEDDPNVSVIWR
;
A
#
# COMPACT_ATOMS: atom_id res chain seq x y z
N MET A 1 -18.67 -37.90 11.16
CA MET A 1 -18.24 -36.55 11.59
C MET A 1 -18.37 -35.63 10.40
N HIS A 2 -19.14 -34.54 10.50
CA HIS A 2 -19.27 -33.55 9.43
C HIS A 2 -18.49 -32.30 9.83
N LEU A 3 -17.39 -32.02 9.14
CA LEU A 3 -16.64 -30.78 9.30
C LEU A 3 -17.49 -29.64 8.72
N LYS A 4 -17.99 -28.75 9.59
CA LYS A 4 -18.68 -27.53 9.19
C LYS A 4 -17.60 -26.49 8.92
N VAL A 5 -17.38 -26.13 7.66
CA VAL A 5 -16.45 -25.06 7.29
C VAL A 5 -17.04 -23.74 7.83
N LEU A 6 -16.40 -23.18 8.86
CA LEU A 6 -16.87 -21.96 9.55
C LEU A 6 -16.55 -20.69 8.76
N GLU A 7 -15.47 -20.70 7.97
CA GLU A 7 -15.03 -19.53 7.20
C GLU A 7 -14.16 -19.98 6.03
N VAL A 8 -14.55 -19.62 4.80
CA VAL A 8 -13.68 -19.78 3.62
C VAL A 8 -12.89 -18.49 3.48
N ARG A 9 -11.65 -18.47 3.98
CA ARG A 9 -10.75 -17.34 3.72
C ARG A 9 -10.36 -17.38 2.25
N LYS A 10 -10.51 -16.24 1.56
CA LYS A 10 -10.06 -16.09 0.17
C LYS A 10 -8.55 -16.33 0.12
N ASP A 11 -8.08 -16.96 -0.96
CA ASP A 11 -6.65 -17.12 -1.19
C ASP A 11 -5.94 -15.76 -1.08
N PRO A 12 -4.82 -15.70 -0.35
CA PRO A 12 -4.08 -14.46 -0.18
C PRO A 12 -3.62 -13.95 -1.55
N ALA A 13 -3.78 -12.65 -1.78
CA ALA A 13 -3.39 -12.01 -3.03
C ALA A 13 -1.94 -12.36 -3.41
N PRO A 14 -1.65 -12.56 -4.71
CA PRO A 14 -0.31 -12.91 -5.14
C PRO A 14 0.65 -11.78 -4.78
N VAL A 15 1.79 -12.17 -4.22
CA VAL A 15 2.82 -11.25 -3.76
C VAL A 15 3.81 -11.02 -4.90
N ASN A 16 4.03 -9.75 -5.25
CA ASN A 16 4.89 -9.36 -6.35
C ASN A 16 6.30 -8.98 -5.88
N ASP A 17 7.26 -9.10 -6.78
CA ASP A 17 8.66 -8.78 -6.56
C ASP A 17 8.92 -7.34 -6.08
N HIS A 18 8.00 -6.43 -6.38
CA HIS A 18 8.04 -5.01 -6.06
C HIS A 18 7.13 -4.64 -4.88
N ASP A 19 6.45 -5.60 -4.24
CA ASP A 19 5.65 -5.28 -3.05
C ASP A 19 6.57 -5.04 -1.84
N VAL A 20 6.15 -4.13 -0.97
CA VAL A 20 6.85 -3.79 0.27
C VAL A 20 6.03 -4.30 1.45
N PRO A 21 6.53 -5.28 2.21
CA PRO A 21 5.84 -5.80 3.38
C PRO A 21 6.01 -4.86 4.59
N VAL A 22 4.92 -4.66 5.33
CA VAL A 22 4.87 -3.88 6.57
C VAL A 22 4.19 -4.70 7.66
N LEU A 23 4.78 -4.75 8.85
CA LEU A 23 4.19 -5.39 10.03
C LEU A 23 2.98 -4.58 10.53
N VAL A 24 1.83 -5.25 10.66
CA VAL A 24 0.56 -4.66 11.14
C VAL A 24 0.71 -4.09 12.55
N ALA A 25 1.43 -4.81 13.42
CA ALA A 25 1.74 -4.37 14.79
C ALA A 25 2.47 -3.02 14.86
N SER A 26 3.32 -2.73 13.87
CA SER A 26 4.12 -1.51 13.87
C SER A 26 3.31 -0.25 13.56
N VAL A 27 2.08 -0.38 13.06
CA VAL A 27 1.27 0.72 12.52
C VAL A 27 -0.11 0.86 13.16
N GLY A 28 -0.37 0.08 14.22
CA GLY A 28 -1.63 0.15 14.98
C GLY A 28 -2.87 -0.18 14.14
N LEU A 29 -2.70 -1.01 13.10
CA LEU A 29 -3.82 -1.48 12.30
C LEU A 29 -4.61 -2.54 13.10
N PRO A 30 -5.95 -2.52 13.05
CA PRO A 30 -6.77 -3.52 13.74
C PRO A 30 -6.54 -4.91 13.14
N ARG A 31 -6.66 -5.95 13.99
CA ARG A 31 -6.51 -7.35 13.57
C ARG A 31 -7.45 -7.67 12.39
N PRO A 32 -6.95 -8.21 11.27
CA PRO A 32 -7.81 -8.61 10.16
C PRO A 32 -8.85 -9.65 10.61
N GLY A 33 -10.14 -9.37 10.38
CA GLY A 33 -11.25 -10.25 10.71
C GLY A 33 -12.09 -9.85 11.94
N ARG A 34 -11.64 -8.91 12.79
CA ARG A 34 -12.48 -8.35 13.86
C ARG A 34 -13.10 -7.03 13.39
N VAL A 35 -14.34 -7.07 12.93
CA VAL A 35 -15.13 -5.85 12.72
C VAL A 35 -15.33 -5.21 14.09
N ARG A 36 -14.85 -3.99 14.31
CA ARG A 36 -15.17 -3.17 15.50
C ARG A 36 -16.70 -3.14 15.56
N ARG A 37 -17.30 -3.88 16.49
CA ARG A 37 -18.75 -3.74 16.75
C ARG A 37 -18.92 -2.28 17.10
N GLN A 38 -19.62 -1.53 16.25
CA GLN A 38 -20.05 -0.18 16.62
C GLN A 38 -20.74 -0.31 17.98
N ARG A 39 -20.29 0.45 18.97
CA ARG A 39 -21.02 0.62 20.24
C ARG A 39 -22.44 1.00 19.86
N GLN A 40 -23.36 0.04 19.89
CA GLN A 40 -24.77 0.34 19.87
C GLN A 40 -25.04 1.00 21.21
N THR A 41 -25.30 2.30 21.18
CA THR A 41 -25.88 3.00 22.33
C THR A 41 -27.16 2.26 22.72
N PRO A 42 -27.32 1.78 23.96
CA PRO A 42 -28.54 1.08 24.34
C PRO A 42 -29.72 2.03 24.21
N PRO A 43 -30.87 1.61 23.65
CA PRO A 43 -32.10 2.38 23.79
C PRO A 43 -32.47 2.41 25.27
N GLU A 44 -32.83 3.60 25.76
CA GLU A 44 -33.30 3.79 27.13
C GLU A 44 -34.52 2.89 27.39
N GLY A 45 -34.39 2.02 28.39
CA GLY A 45 -35.52 1.38 29.06
C GLY A 45 -35.71 -0.11 28.77
N THR A 46 -34.98 -0.98 29.46
CA THR A 46 -35.55 -2.23 30.01
C THR A 46 -34.69 -2.76 31.16
N GLN A 47 -35.34 -3.16 32.26
CA GLN A 47 -34.71 -3.63 33.50
C GLN A 47 -34.29 -5.11 33.44
N GLN A 48 -33.07 -5.37 33.92
CA GLN A 48 -32.52 -6.55 34.59
C GLN A 48 -32.79 -7.98 34.05
N GLN A 49 -31.71 -8.69 33.71
CA GLN A 49 -31.36 -9.94 34.39
C GLN A 49 -29.87 -10.26 34.26
N ASN A 50 -29.29 -10.72 35.36
CA ASN A 50 -27.89 -11.07 35.57
C ASN A 50 -27.35 -12.02 34.49
N GLN A 51 -26.35 -11.55 33.75
CA GLN A 51 -25.30 -12.40 33.22
C GLN A 51 -24.00 -11.62 33.39
N GLU A 52 -23.07 -12.19 34.14
CA GLU A 52 -21.78 -11.60 34.47
C GLU A 52 -21.07 -11.18 33.17
N HIS A 53 -21.15 -9.89 32.88
CA HIS A 53 -20.52 -9.29 31.72
C HIS A 53 -19.05 -9.07 32.11
N LEU A 54 -18.21 -10.07 31.86
CA LEU A 54 -16.77 -9.89 31.80
C LEU A 54 -16.45 -9.08 30.54
N ASP A 55 -16.72 -7.78 30.60
CA ASP A 55 -16.29 -6.76 29.64
C ASP A 55 -14.80 -6.45 29.85
N VAL A 56 -13.98 -7.51 29.80
CA VAL A 56 -12.53 -7.44 29.71
C VAL A 56 -12.14 -8.01 28.36
N GLU A 57 -12.61 -7.34 27.30
CA GLU A 57 -11.91 -7.40 26.01
C GLU A 57 -11.18 -6.08 25.86
N ASP A 58 -10.17 -5.91 26.72
CA ASP A 58 -9.15 -4.89 26.53
C ASP A 58 -8.66 -4.98 25.07
N GLU A 59 -8.68 -3.81 24.44
CA GLU A 59 -8.09 -3.46 23.16
C GLU A 59 -6.55 -3.64 23.23
N GLU A 60 -6.11 -4.86 23.54
CA GLU A 60 -4.71 -5.23 23.57
C GLU A 60 -4.16 -5.03 22.14
N PRO A 61 -3.14 -4.17 21.99
CA PRO A 61 -2.48 -3.96 20.71
C PRO A 61 -2.17 -5.31 20.07
N PHE A 62 -2.32 -5.42 18.74
CA PHE A 62 -1.82 -6.59 18.05
C PHE A 62 -0.30 -6.58 18.11
N GLU A 63 0.25 -7.21 19.14
CA GLU A 63 1.68 -7.40 19.30
C GLU A 63 2.09 -8.70 18.60
N VAL A 64 3.02 -8.57 17.65
CA VAL A 64 3.67 -9.73 17.06
C VAL A 64 4.81 -10.09 18.00
N ASP A 65 4.68 -11.21 18.71
CA ASP A 65 5.75 -11.72 19.55
C ASP A 65 6.91 -12.19 18.66
N LEU A 66 7.97 -11.37 18.64
CA LEU A 66 9.19 -11.63 17.87
C LEU A 66 9.98 -12.83 18.44
N ASN A 67 9.68 -13.24 19.67
CA ASN A 67 10.34 -14.35 20.37
C ASN A 67 9.54 -15.66 20.31
N ALA A 68 8.37 -15.67 19.66
CA ALA A 68 7.62 -16.89 19.44
C ALA A 68 8.39 -17.89 18.56
N ASP A 69 7.97 -19.15 18.60
CA ASP A 69 8.54 -20.26 17.81
C ASP A 69 8.16 -20.16 16.32
N TRP A 70 8.63 -19.09 15.67
CA TRP A 70 8.53 -18.91 14.23
C TRP A 70 9.41 -19.93 13.50
N ASP A 71 8.97 -20.38 12.33
CA ASP A 71 9.81 -21.20 11.46
C ASP A 71 11.08 -20.45 11.04
N LEU A 72 12.12 -21.21 10.68
CA LEU A 72 13.45 -20.67 10.38
C LEU A 72 13.40 -19.56 9.32
N THR A 73 12.54 -19.71 8.29
CA THR A 73 12.45 -18.74 7.21
C THR A 73 11.78 -17.46 7.66
N THR A 74 10.69 -17.54 8.41
CA THR A 74 10.02 -16.37 8.98
C THR A 74 10.95 -15.62 9.92
N ARG A 75 11.64 -16.32 10.83
CA ARG A 75 12.58 -15.70 11.78
C ARG A 75 13.71 -14.93 11.09
N GLN A 76 14.18 -15.44 9.95
CA GLN A 76 15.22 -14.78 9.15
C GLN A 76 14.69 -13.55 8.39
N LEU A 77 13.47 -13.60 7.87
CA LEU A 77 12.88 -12.53 7.07
C LEU A 77 12.33 -11.38 7.90
N LEU A 78 11.78 -11.67 9.09
CA LEU A 78 11.04 -10.71 9.90
C LEU A 78 11.80 -9.41 10.24
N PRO A 79 13.12 -9.43 10.56
CA PRO A 79 13.90 -8.21 10.78
C PRO A 79 14.00 -7.28 9.56
N TYR A 80 13.84 -7.82 8.35
CA TYR A 80 13.93 -7.07 7.10
C TYR A 80 12.57 -6.48 6.67
N ILE A 81 11.47 -6.85 7.34
CA ILE A 81 10.11 -6.32 7.12
C ILE A 81 9.98 -4.97 7.85
N ASN A 82 10.61 -3.96 7.30
CA ASN A 82 10.66 -2.60 7.87
C ASN A 82 9.71 -1.61 7.17
N GLY A 83 8.96 -2.04 6.16
CA GLY A 83 8.09 -1.18 5.37
C GLY A 83 8.77 -0.29 4.33
N TYR A 84 10.06 -0.52 4.05
CA TYR A 84 10.81 0.19 3.01
C TYR A 84 11.42 -0.73 1.96
N ASN A 85 11.90 -1.91 2.38
CA ASN A 85 12.52 -2.86 1.49
C ASN A 85 11.45 -3.64 0.71
N HIS A 86 11.55 -3.68 -0.61
CA HIS A 86 10.71 -4.53 -1.44
C HIS A 86 11.22 -5.97 -1.43
N ILE A 87 10.38 -6.93 -1.82
CA ILE A 87 10.65 -8.36 -1.69
C ILE A 87 11.91 -8.80 -2.42
N SER A 88 12.18 -8.27 -3.61
CA SER A 88 13.43 -8.61 -4.32
C SER A 88 14.68 -8.19 -3.55
N LYS A 89 14.63 -7.05 -2.84
CA LYS A 89 15.73 -6.60 -1.99
C LYS A 89 15.85 -7.45 -0.72
N ILE A 90 14.73 -7.79 -0.08
CA ILE A 90 14.73 -8.68 1.09
C ILE A 90 15.36 -10.04 0.73
N ALA A 91 14.99 -10.62 -0.42
CA ALA A 91 15.57 -11.88 -0.89
C ALA A 91 17.09 -11.79 -1.09
N ALA A 92 17.58 -10.68 -1.67
CA ALA A 92 19.00 -10.45 -1.85
C ALA A 92 19.74 -10.27 -0.52
N ASP A 93 19.21 -9.45 0.39
CA ASP A 93 19.83 -9.15 1.68
C ASP A 93 19.86 -10.38 2.61
N THR A 94 18.85 -11.25 2.52
CA THR A 94 18.74 -12.47 3.35
C THR A 94 19.39 -13.70 2.70
N ASN A 95 19.82 -13.59 1.44
CA ASN A 95 20.31 -14.72 0.63
C ASN A 95 19.31 -15.90 0.59
N VAL A 96 18.01 -15.59 0.49
CA VAL A 96 16.92 -16.57 0.39
C VAL A 96 16.32 -16.49 -1.01
N GLU A 97 15.93 -17.63 -1.58
CA GLU A 97 15.30 -17.66 -2.91
C GLU A 97 14.02 -16.82 -2.95
N LYS A 98 13.87 -15.97 -3.97
CA LYS A 98 12.75 -15.02 -4.07
C LYS A 98 11.37 -15.71 -4.06
N THR A 99 11.26 -16.91 -4.63
CA THR A 99 10.03 -17.71 -4.62
C THR A 99 9.64 -18.10 -3.19
N LEU A 100 10.61 -18.51 -2.36
CA LEU A 100 10.41 -18.85 -0.96
C LEU A 100 10.04 -17.62 -0.12
N VAL A 101 10.70 -16.48 -0.35
CA VAL A 101 10.36 -15.21 0.31
C VAL A 101 8.92 -14.81 0.00
N LYS A 102 8.50 -14.90 -1.27
CA LYS A 102 7.12 -14.61 -1.67
C LYS A 102 6.11 -15.51 -0.98
N SER A 103 6.35 -16.82 -0.93
CA SER A 103 5.48 -17.77 -0.24
C SER A 103 5.41 -17.50 1.27
N CYS A 104 6.53 -17.20 1.93
CA CYS A 104 6.56 -16.86 3.35
C CYS A 104 5.76 -15.57 3.63
N ILE A 105 6.02 -14.50 2.87
CA ILE A 105 5.29 -13.23 2.99
C ILE A 105 3.79 -13.43 2.73
N GLN A 106 3.43 -14.23 1.72
CA GLN A 106 2.04 -14.54 1.41
C GLN A 106 1.32 -15.22 2.58
N ASN A 107 2.00 -16.15 3.27
CA ASN A 107 1.49 -16.76 4.49
C ASN A 107 1.32 -15.72 5.61
N LEU A 108 2.29 -14.84 5.82
CA LEU A 108 2.17 -13.78 6.82
C LEU A 108 1.03 -12.79 6.53
N VAL A 109 0.77 -12.52 5.25
CA VAL A 109 -0.39 -11.72 4.79
C VAL A 109 -1.70 -12.47 5.07
N TYR A 110 -1.74 -13.77 4.81
CA TYR A 110 -2.91 -14.61 5.10
C TYR A 110 -3.30 -14.62 6.57
N TYR A 111 -2.30 -14.63 7.47
CA TYR A 111 -2.51 -14.56 8.92
C TYR A 111 -2.72 -13.13 9.44
N GLY A 112 -2.61 -12.10 8.59
CA GLY A 112 -2.80 -10.71 8.99
C GLY A 112 -1.65 -10.13 9.82
N VAL A 113 -0.48 -10.77 9.80
CA VAL A 113 0.75 -10.29 10.45
C VAL A 113 1.39 -9.17 9.62
N VAL A 114 1.33 -9.33 8.29
CA VAL A 114 1.94 -8.42 7.32
C VAL A 114 0.87 -7.86 6.38
N THR A 115 1.05 -6.61 5.99
CA THR A 115 0.30 -5.96 4.90
C THR A 115 1.28 -5.53 3.81
N LEU A 116 0.84 -5.57 2.56
CA LEU A 116 1.66 -5.18 1.42
C LEU A 116 1.27 -3.78 0.95
N ILE A 117 2.28 -2.95 0.75
CA ILE A 117 2.13 -1.64 0.10
C ILE A 117 3.00 -1.55 -1.15
N PRO A 118 2.59 -0.77 -2.16
CA PRO A 118 3.44 -0.38 -3.27
C PRO A 118 4.75 0.28 -2.80
N VAL A 119 5.84 0.09 -3.55
CA VAL A 119 7.10 0.81 -3.30
C VAL A 119 6.87 2.32 -3.30
N LEU A 120 7.33 2.98 -2.23
CA LEU A 120 7.42 4.43 -2.18
C LEU A 120 8.54 4.91 -3.10
N LYS A 121 8.19 5.69 -4.12
CA LYS A 121 9.13 6.41 -4.98
C LYS A 121 8.78 7.90 -4.95
N PHE A 122 9.76 8.78 -4.87
CA PHE A 122 9.50 10.22 -4.93
C PHE A 122 8.92 10.69 -6.27
N SER A 123 9.14 9.93 -7.34
CA SER A 123 8.52 10.16 -8.65
C SER A 123 7.06 9.72 -8.72
N ASN A 124 6.57 8.96 -7.73
CA ASN A 124 5.17 8.54 -7.72
C ASN A 124 4.26 9.72 -7.37
N MET A 125 3.04 9.63 -7.86
CA MET A 125 1.97 10.56 -7.56
C MET A 125 0.99 9.89 -6.61
N TYR A 126 0.52 10.66 -5.63
CA TYR A 126 -0.42 10.18 -4.62
C TYR A 126 -1.66 11.05 -4.64
N ARG A 127 -2.79 10.46 -4.28
CA ARG A 127 -4.06 11.17 -4.14
C ARG A 127 -4.71 10.81 -2.81
N ALA A 128 -5.22 11.80 -2.11
CA ALA A 128 -6.10 11.60 -0.95
C ALA A 128 -7.35 10.79 -1.33
N THR A 129 -7.72 9.83 -0.47
CA THR A 129 -8.96 9.06 -0.61
C THR A 129 -10.06 9.67 0.29
N PRO A 130 -11.33 9.28 0.10
CA PRO A 130 -12.40 9.69 1.02
C PRO A 130 -12.16 9.27 2.48
N ASN A 131 -11.34 8.24 2.72
CA ASN A 131 -10.98 7.79 4.06
C ASN A 131 -10.11 8.80 4.81
N LEU A 132 -9.49 9.77 4.11
CA LEU A 132 -8.76 10.86 4.76
C LEU A 132 -9.66 11.63 5.74
N SER A 133 -10.97 11.71 5.48
CA SER A 133 -11.96 12.31 6.40
C SER A 133 -11.92 11.68 7.81
N ARG A 134 -11.60 10.38 7.92
CA ARG A 134 -11.47 9.68 9.21
C ARG A 134 -10.35 10.26 10.06
N LEU A 135 -9.26 10.72 9.44
CA LEU A 135 -8.15 11.33 10.15
C LEU A 135 -8.56 12.64 10.85
N PHE A 136 -9.61 13.33 10.37
CA PHE A 136 -10.11 14.54 11.04
C PHE A 136 -10.95 14.23 12.28
N SER A 137 -11.70 13.12 12.28
CA SER A 137 -12.64 12.78 13.36
C SER A 137 -12.07 11.83 14.41
N ASP A 138 -11.12 10.97 14.05
CA ASP A 138 -10.62 9.89 14.89
C ASP A 138 -9.33 10.28 15.64
N ASN A 139 -9.46 10.59 16.93
CA ASN A 139 -8.33 10.95 17.79
C ASN A 139 -7.33 9.81 18.01
N GLU A 140 -7.75 8.54 17.96
CA GLU A 140 -6.85 7.40 18.12
C GLU A 140 -5.94 7.28 16.90
N LEU A 141 -6.53 7.44 15.70
CA LEU A 141 -5.78 7.43 14.44
C LEU A 141 -4.80 8.61 14.36
N GLN A 142 -5.19 9.80 14.81
CA GLN A 142 -4.31 10.97 14.89
C GLN A 142 -3.11 10.71 15.80
N LYS A 143 -3.34 10.20 17.01
CA LYS A 143 -2.27 9.86 17.96
C LYS A 143 -1.33 8.79 17.40
N SER A 144 -1.88 7.74 16.79
CA SER A 144 -1.10 6.68 16.14
C SER A 144 -0.25 7.23 14.99
N CYS A 145 -0.84 8.11 14.16
CA CYS A 145 -0.14 8.78 13.06
C CYS A 145 1.06 9.59 13.57
N LEU A 146 0.83 10.48 14.54
CA LEU A 146 1.87 11.32 15.13
C LEU A 146 2.96 10.50 15.81
N THR A 147 2.60 9.41 16.49
CA THR A 147 3.57 8.49 17.12
C THR A 147 4.41 7.78 16.07
N PHE A 148 3.80 7.32 14.97
CA PHE A 148 4.51 6.61 13.92
C PHE A 148 5.50 7.49 13.15
N ILE A 149 5.11 8.72 12.81
CA ILE A 149 5.98 9.65 12.07
C ILE A 149 7.15 10.17 12.92
N THR A 150 6.94 10.31 14.24
CA THR A 150 7.97 10.75 15.19
C THR A 150 8.89 9.63 15.67
N LYS A 151 8.52 8.35 15.49
CA LYS A 151 9.31 7.20 15.93
C LYS A 151 10.69 7.19 15.28
N GLY A 152 11.71 7.68 15.99
CA GLY A 152 13.07 7.84 15.49
C GLY A 152 13.35 9.20 14.82
N SER A 153 12.60 10.25 15.16
CA SER A 153 12.95 11.65 14.94
C SER A 153 13.30 12.27 16.29
N ASP A 154 14.53 12.77 16.46
CA ASP A 154 14.98 13.48 17.66
C ASP A 154 14.63 14.99 17.61
N ALA A 155 13.63 15.36 16.80
CA ALA A 155 13.20 16.74 16.66
C ALA A 155 12.64 17.27 17.99
N LYS A 156 13.13 18.43 18.43
CA LYS A 156 12.66 19.12 19.65
C LYS A 156 11.18 19.51 19.56
N ASP A 157 10.71 19.81 18.35
CA ASP A 157 9.34 20.25 18.10
C ASP A 157 8.49 19.08 17.59
N LYS A 158 7.39 18.82 18.29
CA LYS A 158 6.44 17.78 17.89
C LYS A 158 5.64 18.25 16.67
N PRO A 159 5.47 17.39 15.65
CA PRO A 159 4.66 17.74 14.49
C PRO A 159 3.22 18.01 14.90
N THR A 160 2.62 19.04 14.32
CA THR A 160 1.19 19.30 14.52
C THR A 160 0.38 18.49 13.53
N LEU A 161 -0.87 18.18 13.89
CA LEU A 161 -1.78 17.50 12.97
C LEU A 161 -2.07 18.37 11.74
N SER A 162 -2.07 19.70 11.90
CA SER A 162 -2.27 20.64 10.80
C SER A 162 -1.21 20.46 9.71
N ASP A 163 0.08 20.33 10.09
CA ASP A 163 1.17 20.11 9.12
C ASP A 163 0.97 18.80 8.36
N VAL A 164 0.59 17.74 9.07
CA VAL A 164 0.32 16.42 8.48
C VAL A 164 -0.83 16.49 7.48
N LEU A 165 -1.93 17.13 7.87
CA LEU A 165 -3.11 17.29 7.02
C LEU A 165 -2.84 18.18 5.82
N GLU A 166 -2.05 19.24 5.99
CA GLU A 166 -1.64 20.11 4.88
C GLU A 166 -0.88 19.33 3.82
N ILE A 167 0.12 18.54 4.23
CA ILE A 167 0.86 17.67 3.30
C ILE A 167 -0.09 16.68 2.63
N LEU A 168 -0.91 15.95 3.39
CA LEU A 168 -1.82 14.94 2.82
C LEU A 168 -2.85 15.56 1.86
N CYS A 169 -3.34 16.77 2.14
CA CYS A 169 -4.26 17.50 1.27
C CYS A 169 -3.57 18.07 0.02
N SER A 170 -2.26 18.35 0.10
CA SER A 170 -1.47 18.81 -1.05
C SER A 170 -1.20 17.70 -2.08
N LEU A 171 -1.41 16.43 -1.73
CA LEU A 171 -1.26 15.28 -2.62
C LEU A 171 -2.42 15.24 -3.64
N GLN A 172 -2.13 15.72 -4.85
CA GLN A 172 -3.10 15.82 -5.93
C GLN A 172 -2.60 15.13 -7.21
N GLN A 173 -3.53 14.85 -8.12
CA GLN A 173 -3.18 14.44 -9.47
C GLN A 173 -2.49 15.61 -10.18
N GLY A 174 -1.29 15.36 -10.70
CA GLY A 174 -0.43 16.31 -11.40
C GLY A 174 0.86 16.63 -10.65
N THR A 175 0.91 16.43 -9.33
CA THR A 175 2.09 16.71 -8.50
C THR A 175 2.74 15.41 -8.02
N THR A 176 4.06 15.31 -8.15
CA THR A 176 4.81 14.18 -7.62
C THR A 176 5.06 14.34 -6.13
N LEU A 177 5.37 13.23 -5.43
CA LEU A 177 5.77 13.29 -4.03
C LEU A 177 7.03 14.15 -3.83
N ARG A 178 7.93 14.17 -4.81
CA ARG A 178 9.10 15.06 -4.84
C ARG A 178 8.69 16.52 -4.75
N ASP A 179 7.80 16.97 -5.63
CA ASP A 179 7.36 18.38 -5.69
C ASP A 179 6.67 18.80 -4.38
N VAL A 180 5.94 17.89 -3.75
CA VAL A 180 5.30 18.11 -2.44
C VAL A 180 6.35 18.23 -1.34
N CYS A 181 7.35 17.34 -1.33
CA CYS A 181 8.44 17.36 -0.36
C CYS A 181 9.30 18.65 -0.47
N GLU A 182 9.59 19.08 -1.69
CA GLU A 182 10.35 20.31 -1.95
C GLU A 182 9.57 21.55 -1.50
N ARG A 183 8.27 21.62 -1.81
CA ARG A 183 7.39 22.69 -1.30
C ARG A 183 7.40 22.73 0.22
N TYR A 184 7.15 21.60 0.88
CA TYR A 184 7.15 21.54 2.34
C TYR A 184 8.48 21.98 2.96
N SER A 185 9.60 21.51 2.40
CA SER A 185 10.95 21.85 2.90
C SER A 185 11.29 23.33 2.72
N ASN A 186 10.67 24.01 1.75
CA ASN A 186 10.85 25.45 1.54
C ASN A 186 10.01 26.31 2.49
N PHE A 187 8.88 25.79 2.97
CA PHE A 187 7.97 26.53 3.87
C PHE A 187 8.26 26.28 5.35
N SER A 188 8.76 25.10 5.73
CA SER A 188 8.95 24.72 7.12
C SER A 188 10.16 23.78 7.32
N VAL A 189 10.75 23.84 8.50
CA VAL A 189 11.77 22.87 8.92
C VAL A 189 11.09 21.51 9.10
N PRO A 190 11.58 20.43 8.46
CA PRO A 190 10.94 19.13 8.55
C PRO A 190 11.00 18.58 9.98
N THR A 191 9.88 18.62 10.68
CA THR A 191 9.71 18.08 12.05
C THR A 191 9.59 16.55 12.06
N PHE A 192 9.31 15.93 10.90
CA PHE A 192 9.17 14.48 10.75
C PHE A 192 9.56 13.98 9.35
N ASP A 193 9.78 12.66 9.22
CA ASP A 193 10.08 12.03 7.93
C ASP A 193 8.80 11.83 7.11
N ILE A 194 8.68 12.55 6.00
CA ILE A 194 7.56 12.43 5.04
C ILE A 194 7.38 11.00 4.57
N ARG A 195 8.45 10.20 4.43
CA ARG A 195 8.34 8.81 3.98
C ARG A 195 7.52 7.99 4.97
N ARG A 196 7.71 8.18 6.26
CA ARG A 196 6.90 7.54 7.32
C ARG A 196 5.44 7.95 7.22
N LEU A 197 5.18 9.24 6.96
CA LEU A 197 3.82 9.73 6.77
C LEU A 197 3.12 9.06 5.58
N ILE A 198 3.78 9.00 4.42
CA ILE A 198 3.21 8.38 3.22
C ILE A 198 2.96 6.89 3.43
N VAL A 199 3.90 6.17 4.05
CA VAL A 199 3.73 4.75 4.41
C VAL A 199 2.51 4.56 5.32
N PHE A 200 2.41 5.34 6.40
CA PHE A 200 1.27 5.30 7.31
C PHE A 200 -0.05 5.60 6.61
N ALA A 201 -0.10 6.68 5.84
CA ALA A 201 -1.30 7.10 5.13
C ALA A 201 -1.74 6.07 4.09
N GLN A 202 -0.80 5.39 3.44
CA GLN A 202 -1.09 4.34 2.47
C GLN A 202 -1.62 3.07 3.16
N LEU A 203 -1.05 2.70 4.31
CA LEU A 203 -1.49 1.54 5.10
C LEU A 203 -2.91 1.70 5.65
N HIS A 204 -3.24 2.90 6.13
CA HIS A 204 -4.58 3.22 6.60
C HIS A 204 -5.56 3.56 5.46
N GLY A 205 -5.09 3.47 4.20
CA GLY A 205 -5.90 3.74 3.01
C GLY A 205 -6.38 5.19 2.89
N LEU A 206 -5.70 6.13 3.56
CA LEU A 206 -5.95 7.58 3.52
C LEU A 206 -5.49 8.19 2.20
N ILE A 207 -4.46 7.59 1.58
CA ILE A 207 -3.95 7.96 0.27
C ILE A 207 -3.86 6.73 -0.64
N LYS A 208 -3.87 6.99 -1.95
CA LYS A 208 -3.66 5.97 -2.98
C LYS A 208 -2.53 6.41 -3.91
N CYS A 209 -1.59 5.51 -4.17
CA CYS A 209 -0.58 5.69 -5.20
C CYS A 209 -1.24 5.58 -6.58
N LEU A 210 -1.09 6.61 -7.41
CA LEU A 210 -1.57 6.63 -8.79
C LEU A 210 -0.52 5.99 -9.69
N LYS A 211 -0.91 4.96 -10.45
CA LYS A 211 -0.07 4.34 -11.48
C LYS A 211 -0.60 4.71 -12.87
N ARG A 212 0.31 4.74 -13.85
CA ARG A 212 0.01 5.00 -15.27
C ARG A 212 -0.40 3.70 -15.96
N TYR A 213 -1.53 3.69 -16.63
CA TYR A 213 -2.06 2.56 -17.38
C TYR A 213 -2.29 2.97 -18.85
N PRO A 214 -1.36 2.66 -19.77
CA PRO A 214 -1.53 2.97 -21.17
C PRO A 214 -2.64 2.10 -21.80
N VAL A 215 -3.47 2.72 -22.63
CA VAL A 215 -4.59 2.11 -23.34
C VAL A 215 -4.50 2.49 -24.80
N TYR A 216 -4.49 1.48 -25.67
CA TYR A 216 -4.60 1.68 -27.10
C TYR A 216 -6.06 1.96 -27.49
N ILE A 217 -6.33 3.17 -27.94
CA ILE A 217 -7.62 3.61 -28.48
C ILE A 217 -7.65 3.19 -29.95
N ARG A 218 -8.28 2.05 -30.25
CA ARG A 218 -8.49 1.64 -31.64
C ARG A 218 -9.40 2.64 -32.36
N HIS A 219 -8.95 3.14 -33.50
CA HIS A 219 -9.85 3.37 -34.63
C HIS A 219 -10.07 2.02 -35.34
N PRO A 220 -11.31 1.66 -35.77
CA PRO A 220 -11.55 0.41 -36.47
C PRO A 220 -10.69 0.35 -37.75
N PRO A 221 -10.09 -0.81 -38.07
CA PRO A 221 -9.25 -0.93 -39.26
C PRO A 221 -10.10 -0.70 -40.52
N ARG A 222 -9.59 0.09 -41.47
CA ARG A 222 -10.12 0.11 -42.83
C ARG A 222 -9.93 -1.29 -43.44
N PRO A 223 -10.94 -1.88 -44.11
CA PRO A 223 -10.94 -3.29 -44.48
C PRO A 223 -9.90 -3.71 -45.53
N ASN A 224 -9.18 -2.79 -46.18
CA ASN A 224 -8.37 -3.10 -47.37
C ASN A 224 -6.92 -2.57 -47.30
N GLY A 225 -6.17 -2.89 -46.24
CA GLY A 225 -4.75 -2.54 -46.15
C GLY A 225 -3.89 -3.73 -45.76
N PHE A 226 -3.23 -4.35 -46.74
CA PHE A 226 -2.14 -5.29 -46.49
C PHE A 226 -1.04 -4.57 -45.68
N SER A 227 -0.86 -4.94 -44.41
CA SER A 227 0.31 -4.54 -43.63
C SER A 227 1.17 -5.76 -43.34
N ASN A 228 1.92 -6.18 -44.35
CA ASN A 228 3.10 -7.02 -44.17
C ASN A 228 4.24 -6.17 -43.62
N ARG A 229 4.24 -5.92 -42.31
CA ARG A 229 5.47 -5.68 -41.55
C ARG A 229 5.32 -6.37 -40.20
N VAL A 230 6.18 -7.35 -39.99
CA VAL A 230 6.33 -8.06 -38.72
C VAL A 230 7.04 -7.08 -37.78
N ASP A 231 6.32 -6.09 -37.27
CA ASP A 231 6.89 -5.04 -36.42
C ASP A 231 6.97 -5.54 -34.97
N SER A 232 8.18 -5.60 -34.42
CA SER A 232 8.40 -5.75 -32.97
C SER A 232 7.61 -4.73 -32.13
N MET A 233 7.15 -3.62 -32.73
CA MET A 233 6.31 -2.59 -32.11
C MET A 233 4.83 -3.00 -31.92
N LEU A 234 4.31 -3.96 -32.69
CA LEU A 234 3.00 -4.59 -32.42
C LEU A 234 3.04 -5.43 -31.14
N GLY A 235 4.22 -5.91 -30.74
CA GLY A 235 4.40 -6.70 -29.52
C GLY A 235 4.06 -5.91 -28.27
N ILE A 236 4.62 -4.72 -28.10
CA ILE A 236 4.42 -3.93 -26.88
C ILE A 236 3.04 -3.27 -26.81
N ARG A 237 2.49 -2.84 -27.96
CA ARG A 237 1.14 -2.25 -28.02
C ARG A 237 0.05 -3.23 -27.56
N ARG A 238 0.27 -4.54 -27.66
CA ARG A 238 -0.63 -5.56 -27.09
C ARG A 238 -0.72 -5.51 -25.57
N LEU A 239 0.26 -4.92 -24.89
CA LEU A 239 0.25 -4.73 -23.44
C LEU A 239 -0.52 -3.46 -23.02
N PHE A 240 -0.80 -2.54 -23.96
CA PHE A 240 -1.55 -1.29 -23.73
C PHE A 240 -3.06 -1.56 -23.67
N THR A 241 -3.46 -2.40 -22.74
CA THR A 241 -4.85 -2.82 -22.51
C THR A 241 -5.52 -2.02 -21.39
N GLY A 242 -4.76 -1.19 -20.66
CA GLY A 242 -5.21 -0.54 -19.43
C GLY A 242 -5.29 -1.44 -18.21
N LYS A 243 -4.80 -2.69 -18.31
CA LYS A 243 -4.73 -3.64 -17.18
C LYS A 243 -3.39 -3.60 -16.47
N ASN A 244 -2.30 -3.42 -17.23
CA ASN A 244 -0.95 -3.41 -16.70
C ASN A 244 -0.47 -1.97 -16.53
N CYS A 245 0.20 -1.67 -15.41
CA CYS A 245 0.80 -0.36 -15.22
C CYS A 245 2.12 -0.23 -16.00
N THR A 246 2.62 1.00 -16.19
CA THR A 246 3.89 1.25 -16.90
C THR A 246 5.06 0.46 -16.32
N ASP A 247 5.17 0.36 -15.00
CA ASP A 247 6.21 -0.43 -14.32
C ASP A 247 6.15 -1.92 -14.70
N GLU A 248 4.95 -2.51 -14.73
CA GLU A 248 4.74 -3.91 -15.12
C GLU A 248 5.07 -4.13 -16.60
N ILE A 249 4.68 -3.19 -17.46
CA ILE A 249 4.96 -3.25 -18.90
C ILE A 249 6.47 -3.18 -19.16
N CYS A 250 7.20 -2.31 -18.46
CA CYS A 250 8.67 -2.24 -18.54
C CYS A 250 9.30 -3.60 -18.23
N CYS A 251 8.85 -4.24 -17.14
CA CYS A 251 9.32 -5.57 -16.74
C CYS A 251 8.99 -6.65 -17.77
N MET A 252 7.75 -6.67 -18.29
CA MET A 252 7.30 -7.67 -19.27
C MET A 252 7.98 -7.52 -20.63
N ALA A 253 8.13 -6.27 -21.11
CA ALA A 253 8.71 -5.96 -22.41
C ALA A 253 10.24 -5.81 -22.38
N ARG A 254 10.86 -5.84 -21.19
CA ARG A 254 12.30 -5.62 -20.98
C ARG A 254 12.81 -4.32 -21.59
N ILE A 255 12.02 -3.26 -21.40
CA ILE A 255 12.40 -1.90 -21.79
C ILE A 255 12.43 -1.01 -20.55
N ASP A 256 13.23 0.03 -20.61
CA ASP A 256 13.31 1.06 -19.58
C ASP A 256 12.12 2.04 -19.69
N LEU A 257 11.82 2.69 -18.56
CA LEU A 257 10.68 3.61 -18.44
C LEU A 257 10.78 4.81 -19.42
N PRO A 258 11.94 5.47 -19.60
CA PRO A 258 12.06 6.56 -20.58
C PRO A 258 11.73 6.12 -22.01
N THR A 259 12.21 4.96 -22.44
CA THR A 259 11.88 4.39 -23.75
C THR A 259 10.39 4.08 -23.85
N LEU A 260 9.77 3.53 -22.79
CA LEU A 260 8.33 3.29 -22.77
C LEU A 260 7.53 4.60 -22.87
N ASP A 261 7.94 5.64 -22.15
CA ASP A 261 7.29 6.94 -22.17
C ASP A 261 7.39 7.58 -23.57
N GLN A 262 8.55 7.50 -24.23
CA GLN A 262 8.70 7.94 -25.63
C GLN A 262 7.75 7.20 -26.57
N ILE A 263 7.64 5.87 -26.44
CA ILE A 263 6.72 5.05 -27.26
C ILE A 263 5.25 5.47 -27.05
N ILE A 264 4.88 5.84 -25.82
CA ILE A 264 3.53 6.29 -25.48
C ILE A 264 3.27 7.69 -26.05
N GLU A 265 4.24 8.60 -25.96
CA GLU A 265 4.14 9.98 -26.45
C GLU A 265 4.13 10.07 -27.98
N ASP A 266 4.90 9.21 -28.66
CA ASP A 266 4.98 9.15 -30.12
C ASP A 266 3.72 8.56 -30.79
N ASP A 267 2.90 7.79 -30.06
CA ASP A 267 1.71 7.14 -30.60
C ASP A 267 0.41 7.89 -30.24
N PRO A 268 -0.20 8.63 -31.18
CA PRO A 268 -1.42 9.40 -30.91
C PRO A 268 -2.64 8.49 -30.61
N ASN A 269 -2.54 7.18 -30.86
CA ASN A 269 -3.61 6.23 -30.55
C ASN A 269 -3.49 5.66 -29.12
N VAL A 270 -2.53 6.10 -28.32
CA VAL A 270 -2.36 5.66 -26.93
C VAL A 270 -2.80 6.76 -25.98
N SER A 271 -3.68 6.40 -25.05
CA SER A 271 -4.07 7.28 -23.94
C SER A 271 -3.64 6.67 -22.62
N VAL A 272 -3.19 7.50 -21.69
CA VAL A 272 -2.79 7.07 -20.34
C VAL A 272 -3.91 7.33 -19.35
N ILE A 273 -4.34 6.28 -18.66
CA ILE A 273 -5.30 6.38 -17.55
C ILE A 273 -4.52 6.28 -16.23
N TRP A 274 -4.86 7.15 -15.28
CA TRP A 274 -4.29 7.13 -13.94
C TRP A 274 -5.22 6.38 -12.99
N ARG A 275 -4.73 5.36 -12.28
CA ARG A 275 -5.53 4.56 -11.33
C ARG A 275 -4.81 4.27 -10.03
#